data_AF-A0A9D7PSD4-F1
#
_entry.id   AF-A0A9D7PSD4-F1
#
_cell.length_a   1.000
_cell.length_b   1.000
_cell.length_c   1.000
_cell.angle_alpha   90.00
_cell.angle_beta   90.00
_cell.angle_gamma   90.00
#
_symmetry.space_group_name_H-M   'P 1'
#
loop_
_entity.id
_entity.type
_entity.pdbx_description
1 polymer ?
#
loop_
_entity_poly.entity_id
_entity_poly.type
_entity_poly.pdbx_seq_one_letter_code
_entity_poly.pdbx_strand_id
1 'polypeptide(L)' 'MPQPSRKRSTATSTSRRSRKQIRFIAAVRFANGHRQRFSVDNASNHDEARQMVFDELDDVAAVLISDYR' A
#
# COMPACT_ATOMS: atom_id res chain seq x y z
N MET A 1 -24.28 -0.26 -53.49
CA MET A 1 -24.53 -0.16 -52.04
C MET A 1 -23.27 -0.59 -51.29
N PRO A 2 -22.46 0.33 -50.74
CA PRO A 2 -21.32 -0.04 -49.90
C PRO A 2 -21.76 -0.12 -48.42
N GLN A 3 -21.48 -1.24 -47.75
CA GLN A 3 -21.64 -1.35 -46.29
C GLN A 3 -20.31 -1.00 -45.61
N PRO A 4 -20.30 -0.17 -44.56
CA PRO A 4 -19.07 0.27 -43.91
C PRO A 4 -18.48 -0.82 -43.00
N SER A 5 -17.16 -1.01 -43.14
CA SER A 5 -16.34 -1.95 -42.40
C SER A 5 -16.40 -1.73 -40.88
N ARG A 6 -16.56 -2.83 -40.15
CA ARG A 6 -16.42 -2.94 -38.68
C ARG A 6 -15.13 -2.27 -38.21
N LYS A 7 -15.24 -1.18 -37.45
CA LYS A 7 -14.10 -0.63 -36.69
C LYS A 7 -14.07 -1.25 -35.29
N ARG A 8 -12.99 -2.00 -35.10
CA ARG A 8 -12.59 -2.77 -33.92
C ARG A 8 -12.41 -1.84 -32.72
N SER A 9 -13.03 -2.21 -31.60
CA SER A 9 -12.92 -1.56 -30.30
C SER A 9 -11.46 -1.47 -29.86
N THR A 10 -10.92 -0.26 -29.76
CA THR A 10 -9.70 0.00 -28.99
C THR A 10 -10.13 0.34 -27.57
N ALA A 11 -10.40 -0.70 -26.78
CA ALA A 11 -10.38 -0.56 -25.33
C ALA A 11 -8.95 -0.19 -24.95
N THR A 12 -8.72 1.08 -24.67
CA THR A 12 -7.48 1.56 -24.07
C THR A 12 -7.41 0.93 -22.69
N SER A 13 -6.81 -0.26 -22.63
CA SER A 13 -6.51 -0.93 -21.38
C SER A 13 -5.43 -0.09 -20.73
N THR A 14 -5.86 0.86 -19.89
CA THR A 14 -4.99 1.56 -18.96
C THR A 14 -4.28 0.47 -18.17
N SER A 15 -3.05 0.18 -18.57
CA SER A 15 -2.15 -0.69 -17.84
C SER A 15 -1.96 -0.02 -16.49
N ARG A 16 -2.80 -0.42 -15.51
CA ARG A 16 -2.50 -0.25 -14.10
C ARG A 16 -1.23 -1.03 -13.91
N ARG A 17 -0.10 -0.33 -14.06
CA ARG A 17 1.21 -0.77 -13.62
C ARG A 17 0.96 -1.40 -12.26
N SER A 18 1.07 -2.72 -12.19
CA SER A 18 0.97 -3.48 -10.97
C SER A 18 2.07 -2.92 -10.08
N ARG A 19 1.71 -1.92 -9.27
CA ARG A 19 2.57 -1.44 -8.20
C ARG A 19 2.80 -2.70 -7.39
N LYS A 20 4.02 -3.22 -7.48
CA LYS A 20 4.51 -4.30 -6.63
C LYS A 20 4.04 -3.89 -5.24
N GLN A 21 3.05 -4.57 -4.69
CA GLN A 21 2.47 -4.16 -3.41
C GLN A 21 3.59 -4.38 -2.41
N ILE A 22 4.30 -3.31 -2.07
CA ILE A 22 5.37 -3.36 -1.10
C ILE A 22 4.63 -3.50 0.22
N ARG A 23 4.69 -4.71 0.75
CA ARG A 23 4.14 -4.99 2.07
C ARG A 23 5.22 -4.60 3.06
N PHE A 24 4.88 -3.71 3.96
CA PHE A 24 5.72 -3.39 5.09
C PHE A 24 5.14 -4.05 6.34
N ILE A 25 6.00 -4.45 7.27
CA ILE A 25 5.60 -4.81 8.62
C ILE A 25 5.97 -3.67 9.54
N ALA A 26 4.98 -3.12 10.22
CA ALA A 26 5.19 -2.20 11.32
C ALA A 26 5.19 -2.97 12.63
N ALA A 27 6.32 -3.00 13.33
CA ALA A 27 6.39 -3.44 14.72
C ALA A 27 6.21 -2.22 15.61
N VAL A 28 5.07 -2.17 16.30
CA VAL A 28 4.66 -1.07 17.15
C VAL A 28 4.83 -1.48 18.61
N ARG A 29 5.43 -0.58 19.39
CA ARG A 29 5.44 -0.64 20.85
C ARG A 29 4.58 0.50 21.37
N PHE A 30 3.53 0.14 22.09
CA PHE A 30 2.63 1.08 22.74
C PHE A 30 3.21 1.55 24.08
N ALA A 31 2.74 2.69 24.59
CA ALA A 31 3.19 3.21 25.89
C ALA A 31 2.82 2.29 27.06
N ASN A 32 1.73 1.53 26.93
CA ASN A 32 1.30 0.50 27.88
C ASN A 32 2.24 -0.73 27.93
N GLY A 33 3.31 -0.76 27.13
CA GLY A 33 4.30 -1.84 27.10
C GLY A 33 3.95 -3.00 26.16
N HIS A 34 2.75 -3.03 25.61
CA HIS A 34 2.36 -4.03 24.62
C HIS A 34 3.09 -3.81 23.29
N ARG A 35 3.35 -4.92 22.60
CA ARG A 35 3.96 -4.93 21.27
C ARG A 35 3.03 -5.62 20.31
N GLN A 36 2.81 -5.01 19.14
CA GLN A 36 1.96 -5.57 18.10
C GLN A 36 2.60 -5.36 16.74
N ARG A 37 2.36 -6.31 15.83
CA ARG A 37 2.81 -6.23 14.45
C ARG A 37 1.61 -5.95 13.57
N PHE A 38 1.77 -5.00 12.66
CA PHE A 38 0.77 -4.63 11.67
C PHE A 38 1.36 -4.81 10.27
N SER A 39 0.55 -5.33 9.36
CA SER A 39 0.87 -5.33 7.94
C SER A 39 0.39 -4.02 7.34
N VAL A 40 1.26 -3.35 6.62
CA VAL A 40 1.00 -2.08 5.93
C VAL A 40 1.12 -2.34 4.44
N ASP A 41 -0.02 -2.55 3.79
CA ASP A 41 -0.11 -2.93 2.37
C ASP A 41 -0.31 -1.73 1.42
N ASN A 42 -0.46 -0.52 1.96
CA ASN A 42 -0.78 0.69 1.20
C ASN A 42 0.31 1.78 1.23
N ALA A 43 1.51 1.44 1.72
CA ALA A 43 2.64 2.36 1.73
C ALA A 43 3.50 2.20 0.48
N SER A 44 4.05 3.30 0.00
CA SER A 44 5.01 3.34 -1.11
C SER A 44 6.46 3.35 -0.60
N ASN A 45 6.68 3.78 0.66
CA ASN A 45 7.98 3.88 1.30
C ASN A 45 7.88 3.73 2.84
N HIS A 46 9.04 3.64 3.52
CA HIS A 46 9.12 3.47 4.97
C HIS A 46 8.55 4.67 5.76
N ASP A 47 8.74 5.91 5.28
CA ASP A 47 8.25 7.11 5.95
C ASP A 47 6.72 7.23 5.90
N GLU A 48 6.12 6.89 4.76
CA GLU A 48 4.66 6.84 4.55
C GLU A 48 4.05 5.69 5.37
N ALA A 49 4.69 4.51 5.38
CA ALA A 49 4.29 3.41 6.24
C ALA A 49 4.30 3.81 7.71
N ARG A 50 5.35 4.54 8.12
CA ARG A 50 5.48 5.06 9.48
C ARG A 50 4.37 6.07 9.79
N GLN A 51 4.13 7.05 8.92
CA GLN A 51 3.08 8.04 9.13
C GLN A 51 1.69 7.40 9.25
N MET A 52 1.33 6.45 8.38
CA MET A 52 0.03 5.78 8.47
C MET A 52 -0.15 5.05 9.80
N VAL A 53 0.91 4.46 10.35
CA VAL A 53 0.85 3.76 11.63
C VAL A 53 0.69 4.75 12.79
N PHE A 54 1.34 5.93 12.72
CA PHE A 54 1.18 6.99 13.72
C PHE A 54 -0.16 7.73 13.60
N ASP A 55 -0.71 7.85 12.40
CA ASP A 55 -2.02 8.48 12.16
C ASP A 55 -3.16 7.61 12.72
N GLU A 56 -3.06 6.29 12.53
CA GLU A 56 -4.07 5.33 13.01
C GLU A 56 -3.93 5.00 14.51
N LEU A 57 -2.72 5.09 15.07
CA LEU A 57 -2.45 4.71 16.47
C LEU A 57 -1.99 5.92 17.28
N ASP A 58 -2.85 6.36 18.20
CA ASP A 58 -2.64 7.54 19.04
C ASP A 58 -1.54 7.34 20.12
N ASP A 59 -1.41 6.13 20.67
CA ASP A 59 -0.61 5.86 21.88
C ASP A 59 0.66 5.03 21.62
N VAL A 60 1.47 5.49 20.65
CA VAL A 60 2.66 4.78 20.20
C VAL A 60 3.95 5.33 20.81
N ALA A 61 4.65 4.50 21.57
CA ALA A 61 5.96 4.84 22.14
C ALA A 61 7.11 4.65 21.13
N ALA A 62 7.01 3.65 20.24
CA ALA A 62 7.98 3.45 19.17
C ALA A 62 7.39 2.63 18.01
N VAL A 63 7.80 2.96 16.78
CA VAL A 63 7.49 2.19 15.56
C VAL A 63 8.78 1.82 14.85
N LEU A 64 8.90 0.55 14.48
CA LEU A 64 9.92 0.06 13.55
C LEU A 64 9.22 -0.46 12.29
N ILE A 65 9.61 0.05 11.12
CA ILE A 65 9.11 -0.44 9.84
C ILE A 65 10.19 -1.33 9.21
N SER A 66 9.81 -2.52 8.77
CA SER A 66 10.65 -3.43 7.99
C SER A 66 9.93 -3.85 6.71
N ASP A 67 10.68 -4.09 5.64
CA ASP A 67 10.18 -4.73 4.43
C ASP A 67 9.80 -6.20 4.68
N TYR A 68 8.68 -6.61 4.09
CA TYR A 68 8.31 -8.02 3.98
C TYR A 68 9.16 -8.64 2.85
N ARG A 69 10.24 -9.34 3.21
CA ARG A 69 11.11 -10.05 2.26
C ARG A 69 10.54 -11.40 1.85
#